data_AF-A0A7V9M867-F1
#
_entry.id   AF-A0A7V9M867-F1
#
_cell.length_a   1.000
_cell.length_b   1.000
_cell.length_c   1.000
_cell.angle_alpha   90.00
_cell.angle_beta   90.00
_cell.angle_gamma   90.00
#
_symmetry.space_group_name_H-M   'P 1'
#
loop_
_entity.id
_entity.type
_entity.pdbx_description
1 polymer ?
#
loop_
_entity_poly.entity_id
_entity_poly.type
_entity_poly.pdbx_seq_one_letter_code
_entity_poly.pdbx_strand_id
1 'polypeptide(L)'
;MIDRNAKSARLAVDRNGTALLTYRARGRVQHVLAWGAVNARVPTRGVRQVEFKVDYSGGWGSQRRLVWRSFKSTCGPYRGPQLAYFVAACTAADGSHWAIQKWQRMLPPYGFRPTPPESVVELHLSHWAGELPEFVVKQDWVYRKYDHLYGWLRYKDRGVYGFKNTKWGAPLDSWGRN
;
A
#
# COMPACT_ATOMS: atom_id res chain seq x y z
N MET A 1 3.03 -3.26 1.05
CA MET A 1 2.84 -4.46 0.20
C MET A 1 2.31 -5.62 1.05
N ILE A 2 1.33 -6.36 0.53
CA ILE A 2 0.77 -7.58 1.13
C ILE A 2 1.34 -8.84 0.46
N ASP A 3 1.35 -8.89 -0.88
CA ASP A 3 1.89 -10.03 -1.64
C ASP A 3 2.24 -9.62 -3.08
N ARG A 4 2.72 -10.58 -3.88
CA ARG A 4 3.09 -10.42 -5.28
C ARG A 4 2.25 -11.32 -6.18
N ASN A 5 1.95 -10.84 -7.39
CA ASN A 5 1.22 -11.56 -8.43
C ASN A 5 -0.14 -12.13 -7.96
N ALA A 6 -0.79 -11.44 -7.03
CA ALA A 6 -2.09 -11.81 -6.52
C ALA A 6 -3.17 -11.70 -7.60
N LYS A 7 -4.05 -12.69 -7.70
CA LYS A 7 -5.19 -12.72 -8.62
C LYS A 7 -6.51 -12.70 -7.85
N SER A 8 -7.56 -12.17 -8.47
CA SER A 8 -8.93 -12.15 -7.92
C SER A 8 -8.99 -11.61 -6.49
N ALA A 9 -8.27 -10.51 -6.24
CA ALA A 9 -8.16 -9.95 -4.90
C ALA A 9 -9.44 -9.23 -4.50
N ARG A 10 -9.89 -9.48 -3.27
CA ARG A 10 -11.08 -8.91 -2.65
C ARG A 10 -10.74 -8.35 -1.28
N LEU A 11 -11.50 -7.35 -0.86
CA LEU A 11 -11.36 -6.65 0.40
C LEU A 11 -12.68 -6.72 1.18
N ALA A 12 -12.58 -7.07 2.45
CA ALA A 12 -13.63 -6.93 3.44
C ALA A 12 -13.05 -6.24 4.68
N VAL A 13 -13.85 -5.48 5.41
CA VAL A 13 -13.41 -4.77 6.63
C VAL A 13 -14.48 -4.94 7.68
N ASP A 14 -14.11 -5.32 8.91
CA ASP A 14 -15.05 -5.47 10.01
C ASP A 14 -15.23 -4.16 10.80
N ARG A 15 -16.17 -4.18 11.74
CA ARG A 15 -16.46 -3.04 12.63
C ARG A 15 -15.30 -2.67 13.57
N ASN A 16 -14.29 -3.53 13.71
CA ASN A 16 -13.17 -3.31 14.63
C ASN A 16 -11.95 -2.70 13.92
N GLY A 17 -12.08 -2.32 12.63
CA GLY A 17 -10.98 -1.79 11.84
C GLY A 17 -9.96 -2.86 11.43
N THR A 18 -10.41 -4.11 11.27
CA THR A 18 -9.61 -5.19 10.68
C THR A 18 -10.02 -5.41 9.24
N ALA A 19 -9.07 -5.44 8.33
CA ALA A 19 -9.29 -5.85 6.95
C ALA A 19 -9.03 -7.35 6.78
N LEU A 20 -9.87 -8.02 5.99
CA LEU A 20 -9.62 -9.34 5.42
C LEU A 20 -9.40 -9.20 3.92
N LEU A 21 -8.20 -9.56 3.48
CA LEU A 21 -7.86 -9.70 2.08
C LEU A 21 -7.98 -11.17 1.69
N THR A 22 -8.74 -11.42 0.63
CA THR A 22 -8.84 -12.75 0.02
C THR A 22 -8.37 -12.69 -1.42
N TYR A 23 -7.38 -13.50 -1.78
CA TYR A 23 -6.80 -13.51 -3.13
C TYR A 23 -6.14 -14.85 -3.45
N ARG A 24 -5.81 -15.10 -4.71
CA ARG A 24 -5.03 -16.29 -5.11
C ARG A 24 -3.58 -15.90 -5.41
N ALA A 25 -2.62 -16.58 -4.79
CA ALA A 25 -1.20 -16.44 -5.07
C ALA A 25 -0.48 -17.77 -4.82
N ARG A 26 0.58 -18.05 -5.59
CA ARG A 26 1.40 -19.27 -5.45
C ARG A 26 0.55 -20.56 -5.47
N GLY A 27 -0.45 -20.60 -6.34
CA GLY A 27 -1.37 -21.74 -6.49
C GLY A 27 -2.42 -21.91 -5.38
N ARG A 28 -2.46 -21.05 -4.35
CA ARG A 28 -3.36 -21.19 -3.20
C ARG A 28 -4.22 -19.94 -3.00
N VAL A 29 -5.39 -20.13 -2.39
CA VAL A 29 -6.18 -19.00 -1.86
C VAL A 29 -5.55 -18.58 -0.53
N GLN A 30 -5.33 -17.29 -0.39
CA GLN A 30 -4.79 -16.65 0.79
C GLN A 30 -5.92 -15.89 1.50
N HIS A 31 -5.92 -15.97 2.83
CA HIS A 31 -6.77 -15.17 3.71
C HIS A 31 -5.85 -14.40 4.66
N VAL A 32 -5.71 -13.11 4.42
CA VAL A 32 -4.77 -12.26 5.16
C VAL A 32 -5.55 -11.22 5.95
N LEU A 33 -5.33 -11.19 7.26
CA LEU A 33 -5.86 -10.13 8.11
C LEU A 33 -4.84 -9.00 8.24
N ALA A 34 -5.31 -7.76 8.25
CA ALA A 34 -4.47 -6.59 8.49
C ALA A 34 -5.20 -5.53 9.34
N TRP A 35 -4.50 -4.91 10.28
CA TRP A 35 -5.08 -3.89 11.17
C TRP A 35 -4.01 -2.96 11.78
N GLY A 36 -4.46 -1.92 12.49
CA GLY A 36 -3.59 -1.12 13.37
C GLY A 36 -2.85 0.04 12.72
N ALA A 37 -3.01 0.29 11.43
CA ALA A 37 -2.48 1.48 10.76
C ALA A 37 -3.60 2.26 10.08
N VAL A 38 -3.64 3.57 10.34
CA VAL A 38 -4.48 4.57 9.67
C VAL A 38 -3.63 5.81 9.47
N ASN A 39 -3.56 6.34 8.25
CA ASN A 39 -2.81 7.55 7.89
C ASN A 39 -1.30 7.51 8.20
N ALA A 40 -0.46 7.90 7.25
CA ALA A 40 0.95 8.10 7.54
C ALA A 40 1.15 9.21 8.58
N ARG A 41 2.14 9.07 9.45
CA ARG A 41 2.70 10.19 10.23
C ARG A 41 3.46 11.11 9.28
N VAL A 42 3.54 12.39 9.61
CA VAL A 42 4.43 13.34 8.92
C VAL A 42 5.88 13.15 9.39
N PRO A 43 6.89 13.32 8.52
CA PRO A 43 8.29 13.06 8.87
C PRO A 43 8.73 13.68 10.18
N THR A 44 9.07 12.84 11.15
CA THR A 44 9.47 13.24 12.51
C THR A 44 10.65 12.39 12.96
N ARG A 45 11.78 13.02 13.29
CA ARG A 45 12.97 12.30 13.79
C ARG A 45 12.66 11.59 15.11
N GLY A 46 13.22 10.39 15.27
CA GLY A 46 13.05 9.59 16.49
C GLY A 46 11.70 8.88 16.62
N VAL A 47 10.74 9.15 15.73
CA VAL A 47 9.41 8.53 15.75
C VAL A 47 9.33 7.43 14.69
N ARG A 48 8.74 6.28 15.06
CA ARG A 48 8.41 5.22 14.11
C ARG A 48 7.18 5.57 13.29
N GLN A 49 7.18 5.20 12.01
CA GLN A 49 6.02 5.29 11.15
C GLN A 49 4.94 4.28 11.59
N VAL A 50 3.68 4.53 11.22
CA VAL A 50 2.61 3.55 11.38
C VAL A 50 2.79 2.39 10.41
N GLU A 51 2.48 1.18 10.86
CA GLU A 51 2.58 -0.03 10.05
C GLU A 51 1.43 -0.97 10.36
N PHE A 52 0.95 -1.68 9.34
CA PHE A 52 -0.06 -2.71 9.55
C PHE A 52 0.54 -3.87 10.32
N LYS A 53 -0.20 -4.35 11.31
CA LYS A 53 -0.05 -5.73 11.79
C LYS A 53 -0.72 -6.63 10.77
N VAL A 54 -0.03 -7.68 10.35
CA VAL A 54 -0.49 -8.57 9.28
C VAL A 54 -0.45 -10.02 9.76
N ASP A 55 -1.54 -10.75 9.56
CA ASP A 55 -1.64 -12.18 9.83
C ASP A 55 -2.02 -12.94 8.55
N TYR A 56 -1.03 -13.64 8.00
CA TYR A 56 -1.16 -14.43 6.77
C TYR A 56 -1.85 -15.79 6.96
N SER A 57 -2.20 -16.16 8.20
CA SER A 57 -2.83 -17.44 8.52
C SER A 57 -4.37 -17.36 8.61
N GLY A 58 -4.95 -16.22 8.26
CA GLY A 58 -6.39 -15.98 8.35
C GLY A 58 -6.94 -15.91 9.78
N GLY A 59 -6.08 -15.55 10.75
CA GLY A 59 -6.44 -15.34 12.16
C GLY A 59 -5.81 -16.31 13.15
N TRP A 60 -5.19 -17.40 12.69
CA TRP A 60 -4.59 -18.38 13.61
C TRP A 60 -3.39 -17.80 14.37
N GLY A 61 -2.52 -17.08 13.68
CA GLY A 61 -1.31 -16.47 14.25
C GLY A 61 -1.62 -15.38 15.27
N SER A 62 -2.67 -14.59 15.02
CA SER A 62 -3.05 -13.45 15.86
C SER A 62 -4.10 -13.77 16.93
N GLN A 63 -5.06 -14.64 16.63
CA GLN A 63 -6.23 -14.91 17.49
C GLN A 63 -6.42 -16.39 17.82
N ARG A 64 -5.51 -17.28 17.38
CA ARG A 64 -5.59 -18.74 17.60
C ARG A 64 -6.92 -19.36 17.13
N ARG A 65 -7.53 -18.76 16.10
CA ARG A 65 -8.77 -19.23 15.46
C ARG A 65 -8.84 -18.80 13.99
N LEU A 66 -9.60 -19.52 13.18
CA LEU A 66 -9.79 -19.19 11.76
C LEU A 66 -10.83 -18.08 11.56
N VAL A 67 -10.47 -16.86 11.93
CA VAL A 67 -11.31 -15.65 11.88
C VAL A 67 -11.92 -15.44 10.49
N TRP A 68 -11.16 -15.74 9.43
CA TRP A 68 -11.61 -15.54 8.06
C TRP A 68 -12.93 -16.26 7.73
N ARG A 69 -13.24 -17.38 8.40
CA ARG A 69 -14.44 -18.19 8.13
C ARG A 69 -15.74 -17.51 8.57
N SER A 70 -15.68 -16.73 9.63
CA SER A 70 -16.84 -16.03 10.22
C SER A 70 -16.74 -14.52 10.10
N PHE A 71 -15.85 -14.05 9.21
CA PHE A 71 -15.57 -12.63 9.04
C PHE A 71 -16.79 -11.89 8.51
N LYS A 72 -17.30 -10.94 9.28
CA LYS A 72 -18.45 -10.11 8.90
C LYS A 72 -17.96 -8.75 8.43
N SER A 73 -18.15 -8.46 7.16
CA SER A 73 -17.81 -7.18 6.56
C SER A 73 -18.85 -6.12 6.90
N THR A 74 -18.38 -4.92 7.24
CA THR A 74 -19.16 -3.68 7.32
C THR A 74 -18.74 -2.69 6.24
N CYS A 75 -17.98 -3.13 5.23
CA CYS A 75 -17.62 -2.30 4.07
C CYS A 75 -18.88 -1.81 3.35
N GLY A 76 -19.08 -0.49 3.35
CA GLY A 76 -20.03 0.16 2.45
C GLY A 76 -19.39 0.51 1.10
N PRO A 77 -20.17 1.06 0.15
CA PRO A 77 -19.63 1.63 -1.07
C PRO A 77 -18.48 2.60 -0.79
N TYR A 78 -17.45 2.55 -1.63
CA TYR A 78 -16.35 3.50 -1.54
C TYR A 78 -16.83 4.91 -1.90
N ARG A 79 -16.56 5.88 -1.02
CA ARG A 79 -16.99 7.29 -1.14
C ARG A 79 -15.83 8.27 -1.24
N GLY A 80 -14.60 7.77 -1.28
CA GLY A 80 -13.42 8.61 -1.40
C GLY A 80 -13.13 9.02 -2.86
N PRO A 81 -12.05 9.78 -3.09
CA PRO A 81 -11.65 10.22 -4.43
C PRO A 81 -11.22 9.03 -5.32
N GLN A 82 -11.19 9.25 -6.64
CA GLN A 82 -10.71 8.24 -7.59
C GLN A 82 -9.27 7.82 -7.25
N LEU A 83 -9.03 6.50 -7.28
CA LEU A 83 -7.73 5.93 -6.95
C LEU A 83 -7.03 5.41 -8.21
N ALA A 84 -5.74 5.74 -8.36
CA ALA A 84 -4.88 5.09 -9.35
C ALA A 84 -4.69 3.61 -8.97
N TYR A 85 -4.47 2.75 -9.97
CA TYR A 85 -4.18 1.33 -9.76
C TYR A 85 -5.22 0.56 -8.92
N PHE A 86 -6.48 1.02 -8.98
CA PHE A 86 -7.59 0.51 -8.19
C PHE A 86 -7.87 -0.97 -8.46
N VAL A 87 -8.12 -1.73 -7.39
CA VAL A 87 -8.65 -3.10 -7.48
C VAL A 87 -9.98 -3.21 -6.74
N ALA A 88 -10.01 -2.79 -5.48
CA ALA A 88 -11.22 -2.69 -4.67
C ALA A 88 -10.99 -1.69 -3.54
N ALA A 89 -12.04 -1.02 -3.12
CA ALA A 89 -12.01 -0.16 -1.93
C ALA A 89 -13.37 -0.16 -1.25
N CYS A 90 -13.42 0.29 -0.01
CA CYS A 90 -14.65 0.51 0.71
C CYS A 90 -14.52 1.69 1.68
N THR A 91 -15.67 2.23 2.09
CA THR A 91 -15.75 3.14 3.24
C THR A 91 -16.23 2.34 4.44
N ALA A 92 -15.45 2.34 5.50
CA ALA A 92 -15.79 1.66 6.75
C ALA A 92 -16.86 2.47 7.52
N ALA A 93 -17.44 1.85 8.55
CA ALA A 93 -18.53 2.43 9.33
C ALA A 93 -18.11 3.69 10.12
N ASP A 94 -16.82 3.81 10.44
CA ASP A 94 -16.21 4.98 11.07
C ASP A 94 -15.90 6.13 10.08
N GLY A 95 -16.24 5.94 8.80
CA GLY A 95 -15.98 6.91 7.74
C GLY A 95 -14.58 6.84 7.12
N SER A 96 -13.69 5.98 7.64
CA SER A 96 -12.37 5.77 7.06
C SER A 96 -12.45 4.96 5.76
N HIS A 97 -11.41 5.05 4.94
CA HIS A 97 -11.34 4.38 3.65
C HIS A 97 -10.28 3.30 3.63
N TRP A 98 -10.62 2.15 3.08
CA TRP A 98 -9.70 1.05 2.83
C TRP A 98 -9.63 0.77 1.35
N ALA A 99 -8.43 0.55 0.82
CA ALA A 99 -8.25 0.18 -0.57
C ALA A 99 -7.17 -0.88 -0.76
N ILE A 100 -7.38 -1.70 -1.76
CA ILE A 100 -6.35 -2.54 -2.35
C ILE A 100 -6.03 -2.05 -3.76
N GLN A 101 -4.75 -1.97 -4.06
CA GLN A 101 -4.21 -1.44 -5.30
C GLN A 101 -3.10 -2.37 -5.83
N LYS A 102 -2.88 -2.34 -7.14
CA LYS A 102 -1.85 -3.18 -7.79
C LYS A 102 -1.03 -2.41 -8.80
N TRP A 103 0.29 -2.43 -8.64
CA TRP A 103 1.21 -1.82 -9.60
C TRP A 103 2.53 -2.58 -9.67
N GLN A 104 3.25 -2.33 -10.75
CA GLN A 104 4.59 -2.87 -10.96
C GLN A 104 5.61 -1.78 -10.67
N ARG A 105 6.38 -1.96 -9.59
CA ARG A 105 7.32 -0.94 -9.10
C ARG A 105 8.77 -1.17 -9.55
N MET A 106 9.15 -2.44 -9.78
CA MET A 106 10.54 -2.85 -9.98
C MET A 106 10.96 -2.87 -11.45
N LEU A 107 10.35 -2.05 -12.31
CA LEU A 107 10.74 -1.98 -13.73
C LEU A 107 12.18 -1.48 -13.88
N PRO A 108 12.99 -2.06 -14.78
CA PRO A 108 14.34 -1.56 -15.03
C PRO A 108 14.29 -0.16 -15.67
N PRO A 109 15.32 0.65 -15.47
CA PRO A 109 15.42 1.96 -16.11
C PRO A 109 15.53 1.82 -17.64
N TYR A 110 15.31 2.93 -18.35
CA TYR A 110 15.50 3.05 -19.80
C TYR A 110 14.62 2.14 -20.68
N GLY A 111 13.53 1.58 -20.12
CA GLY A 111 12.60 0.74 -20.88
C GLY A 111 13.17 -0.63 -21.26
N PHE A 112 14.25 -1.08 -20.61
CA PHE A 112 14.76 -2.44 -20.81
C PHE A 112 13.70 -3.49 -20.46
N ARG A 113 13.84 -4.67 -21.06
CA ARG A 113 12.94 -5.79 -20.76
C ARG A 113 13.12 -6.23 -19.30
N PRO A 114 12.06 -6.24 -18.46
CA PRO A 114 12.19 -6.65 -17.07
C PRO A 114 12.54 -8.13 -16.96
N THR A 115 13.45 -8.45 -16.05
CA THR A 115 13.69 -9.81 -15.57
C THR A 115 12.49 -10.34 -14.76
N PRO A 116 12.39 -11.65 -14.48
CA PRO A 116 11.28 -12.18 -13.70
C PRO A 116 11.08 -11.55 -12.30
N PRO A 117 12.14 -11.19 -11.54
CA PRO A 117 11.98 -10.43 -10.29
C PRO A 117 11.48 -9.00 -10.48
N GLU A 118 11.80 -8.36 -11.60
CA GLU A 118 11.40 -7.00 -11.96
C GLU A 118 9.97 -6.94 -12.56
N SER A 119 9.49 -8.07 -13.09
CA SER A 119 8.16 -8.19 -13.72
C SER A 119 7.01 -8.40 -12.74
N VAL A 120 7.30 -8.42 -11.42
CA VAL A 120 6.29 -8.70 -10.39
C VAL A 120 5.32 -7.54 -10.19
N VAL A 121 4.03 -7.86 -10.14
CA VAL A 121 2.98 -6.91 -9.75
C VAL A 121 2.74 -7.04 -8.25
N GLU A 122 2.89 -5.95 -7.52
CA GLU A 122 2.70 -5.92 -6.07
C GLU A 122 1.22 -5.64 -5.72
N LEU A 123 0.68 -6.37 -4.74
CA LEU A 123 -0.61 -6.05 -4.12
C LEU A 123 -0.35 -5.23 -2.86
N HIS A 124 -0.98 -4.07 -2.76
CA HIS A 124 -0.84 -3.17 -1.62
C HIS A 124 -2.18 -2.92 -0.95
N LEU A 125 -2.12 -2.61 0.36
CA LEU A 125 -3.25 -2.25 1.21
C LEU A 125 -3.02 -0.85 1.74
N SER A 126 -4.05 -0.02 1.70
CA SER A 126 -4.07 1.34 2.22
C SER A 126 -5.27 1.52 3.14
N HIS A 127 -5.07 2.27 4.23
CA HIS A 127 -6.13 2.69 5.15
C HIS A 127 -5.89 4.14 5.57
N TRP A 128 -6.86 4.99 5.30
CA TRP A 128 -6.73 6.42 5.55
C TRP A 128 -8.06 7.05 5.95
N ALA A 129 -7.96 8.22 6.55
CA ALA A 129 -9.09 9.09 6.84
C ALA A 129 -8.69 10.52 6.50
N GLY A 130 -9.63 11.28 5.92
CA GLY A 130 -9.37 12.62 5.41
C GLY A 130 -8.66 12.61 4.05
N GLU A 131 -7.89 13.65 3.80
CA GLU A 131 -7.29 13.92 2.49
C GLU A 131 -6.17 12.94 2.11
N LEU A 132 -6.06 12.66 0.81
CA LEU A 132 -4.97 11.91 0.23
C LEU A 132 -3.71 12.78 0.09
N PRO A 133 -2.52 12.17 0.03
CA PRO A 133 -1.31 12.90 -0.31
C PRO A 133 -1.36 13.46 -1.74
N GLU A 134 -0.72 14.61 -1.93
CA GLU A 134 -0.49 15.23 -3.22
C GLU A 134 0.77 14.61 -3.85
N PHE A 135 0.62 13.99 -5.02
CA PHE A 135 1.74 13.49 -5.81
C PHE A 135 1.78 14.19 -7.15
N VAL A 136 2.88 14.89 -7.42
CA VAL A 136 3.10 15.63 -8.66
C VAL A 136 4.33 15.07 -9.34
N VAL A 137 4.17 14.75 -10.62
CA VAL A 137 5.27 14.41 -11.53
C VAL A 137 5.24 15.42 -12.68
N LYS A 138 6.41 15.96 -12.98
CA LYS A 138 6.66 16.91 -14.05
C LYS A 138 7.75 16.34 -14.96
N GLN A 139 7.70 16.80 -16.21
CA GLN A 139 8.69 16.47 -17.23
C GLN A 139 9.39 17.74 -17.68
N ASP A 140 10.71 17.66 -17.83
CA ASP A 140 11.53 18.65 -18.51
C ASP A 140 12.70 18.00 -19.24
N TRP A 141 13.58 18.84 -19.80
CA TRP A 141 14.75 18.41 -20.56
C TRP A 141 16.03 18.73 -19.78
N VAL A 142 16.83 17.71 -19.49
CA VAL A 142 18.17 17.88 -18.91
C VAL A 142 19.22 17.74 -20.01
N TYR A 143 20.24 18.62 -19.97
CA TYR A 143 21.28 18.74 -20.99
C TYR A 143 20.76 18.88 -22.44
N ARG A 144 19.54 19.42 -22.61
CA ARG A 144 18.84 19.55 -23.92
C ARG A 144 18.66 18.24 -24.70
N LYS A 145 18.85 17.08 -24.05
CA LYS A 145 18.89 15.78 -24.74
C LYS A 145 18.19 14.65 -23.98
N TYR A 146 18.03 14.77 -22.67
CA TYR A 146 17.45 13.71 -21.86
C TYR A 146 16.11 14.14 -21.27
N ASP A 147 15.11 13.29 -21.45
CA ASP A 147 13.84 13.40 -20.71
C ASP A 147 14.15 13.23 -19.22
N HIS A 148 13.71 14.20 -18.43
CA HIS A 148 13.88 14.18 -16.99
C HIS A 148 12.52 14.25 -16.30
N LEU A 149 12.37 13.37 -15.31
CA LEU A 149 11.21 13.32 -14.44
C LEU A 149 11.60 13.89 -13.08
N TYR A 150 10.85 14.89 -12.63
CA TYR A 150 10.98 15.44 -11.29
C TYR A 150 9.60 15.66 -10.67
N GLY A 151 9.54 15.90 -9.37
CA GLY A 151 8.26 15.99 -8.69
C GLY A 151 8.36 16.04 -7.20
N TRP A 152 7.22 15.92 -6.53
CA TRP A 152 7.13 15.85 -5.09
C TRP A 152 5.98 14.97 -4.65
N LEU A 153 6.12 14.46 -3.42
CA LEU A 153 5.05 13.85 -2.65
C LEU A 153 4.87 14.67 -1.37
N ARG A 154 3.68 15.22 -1.15
CA ARG A 154 3.33 15.97 0.05
C ARG A 154 2.15 15.31 0.76
N TYR A 155 2.20 15.32 2.09
CA TYR A 155 1.10 14.89 2.94
C TYR A 155 0.95 15.88 4.09
N LYS A 156 -0.26 16.43 4.27
CA LYS A 156 -0.53 17.50 5.25
C LYS A 156 0.47 18.65 5.12
N ASP A 157 0.62 19.13 3.88
CA ASP A 157 1.53 20.18 3.45
C ASP A 157 3.02 19.95 3.64
N ARG A 158 3.42 18.78 4.17
CA ARG A 158 4.83 18.43 4.40
C ARG A 158 5.32 17.44 3.37
N GLY A 159 6.57 17.62 2.93
CA GLY A 159 7.22 16.63 2.07
C GLY A 159 7.28 15.27 2.75
N VAL A 160 7.17 14.19 1.97
CA VAL A 160 7.35 12.81 2.45
C VAL A 160 8.81 12.40 2.24
N TYR A 161 9.54 12.19 3.33
CA TYR A 161 10.94 11.78 3.32
C TYR A 161 11.30 10.98 4.59
N GLY A 162 12.46 10.32 4.56
CA GLY A 162 13.02 9.64 5.73
C GLY A 162 14.39 10.19 6.10
N PHE A 163 15.04 9.54 7.06
CA PHE A 163 16.20 10.05 7.79
C PHE A 163 17.45 9.17 7.67
N LYS A 164 17.33 7.93 7.19
CA LYS A 164 18.46 7.00 7.03
C LYS A 164 18.33 6.17 5.76
N ASN A 165 19.43 6.00 5.04
CA ASN A 165 19.53 5.17 3.85
C ASN A 165 20.93 4.57 3.70
N THR A 166 21.04 3.48 2.93
CA THR A 166 22.33 2.97 2.50
C THR A 166 23.01 3.93 1.53
N LYS A 167 24.30 3.71 1.25
CA LYS A 167 25.02 4.43 0.18
C LYS A 167 24.37 4.30 -1.20
N TRP A 168 23.50 3.31 -1.39
CA TRP A 168 22.75 3.05 -2.61
C TRP A 168 21.32 3.58 -2.57
N GLY A 169 20.94 4.34 -1.53
CA GLY A 169 19.62 4.94 -1.40
C GLY A 169 18.53 4.03 -0.81
N ALA A 170 18.84 2.77 -0.47
CA ALA A 170 17.86 1.87 0.15
C ALA A 170 17.49 2.37 1.57
N PRO A 171 16.21 2.53 1.92
CA PRO A 171 15.80 3.01 3.23
C PRO A 171 16.28 2.10 4.38
N LEU A 172 16.75 2.71 5.46
CA LEU A 172 17.14 2.04 6.72
C LEU A 172 16.27 2.45 7.91
N ASP A 173 15.15 3.12 7.62
CA ASP A 173 14.19 3.62 8.59
C ASP A 173 12.77 3.13 8.25
N SER A 174 11.82 3.40 9.14
CA SER A 174 10.41 3.07 8.91
C SER A 174 9.69 4.06 7.98
N TRP A 175 10.38 5.10 7.51
CA TRP A 175 9.78 6.17 6.70
C TRP A 175 9.90 5.77 5.23
N GLY A 176 9.09 4.79 4.83
CA GLY A 176 9.04 4.26 3.46
C GLY A 176 8.89 5.38 2.43
N ARG A 177 9.64 5.27 1.32
CA ARG A 177 9.74 6.27 0.24
C ARG A 177 9.67 5.63 -1.15
N ASN A 178 9.11 4.42 -1.24
CA ASN A 178 9.08 3.58 -2.42
C ASN A 178 7.65 3.24 -2.82
#